data_AF-A0AAF0F6F9-F1
#
_entry.id   AF-A0AAF0F6F9-F1
#
_cell.length_a   1.000
_cell.length_b   1.000
_cell.length_c   1.000
_cell.angle_alpha   90.00
_cell.angle_beta   90.00
_cell.angle_gamma   90.00
#
_symmetry.space_group_name_H-M   'P 1'
#
loop_
_entity.id
_entity.type
_entity.pdbx_description
1 polymer ?
#
loop_
_entity_poly.entity_id
_entity_poly.type
_entity_poly.pdbx_seq_one_letter_code
_entity_poly.pdbx_strand_id
1 'polypeptide(L)'
;MSSSSCAIEGEEENQWDLFQEPEGFRPKTPPPTEVLQRLYDGTEVRLKLVGSHPLWGHHLWNAAPVMADYLQEYAEHFCAGRVILELGAAAGLPSIAADRADPPDER
;
A
#
# COMPACT_ATOMS: atom_id res chain seq x y z
N MET A 1 -12.61 -40.79 61.17
CA MET A 1 -11.71 -40.26 60.13
C MET A 1 -12.57 -39.97 58.91
N SER A 2 -13.15 -38.77 58.82
CA SER A 2 -13.91 -38.36 57.64
C SER A 2 -12.96 -37.52 56.79
N SER A 3 -12.45 -38.13 55.72
CA SER A 3 -11.59 -37.45 54.77
C SER A 3 -12.45 -36.46 53.99
N SER A 4 -12.36 -35.18 54.33
CA SER A 4 -12.99 -34.11 53.56
C SER A 4 -12.21 -33.96 52.26
N SER A 5 -12.73 -34.57 51.19
CA SER A 5 -12.25 -34.34 49.83
C SER A 5 -12.51 -32.88 49.49
N CYS A 6 -11.45 -32.08 49.43
CA CYS A 6 -11.48 -30.76 48.81
C CYS A 6 -11.80 -30.99 47.34
N ALA A 7 -13.03 -30.71 46.93
CA ALA A 7 -13.37 -30.60 45.52
C ALA A 7 -12.58 -29.40 44.99
N ILE A 8 -11.67 -29.64 44.06
CA ILE A 8 -11.13 -28.58 43.23
C ILE A 8 -12.30 -28.17 42.33
N GLU A 9 -12.98 -27.09 42.72
CA GLU A 9 -13.93 -26.41 41.84
C GLU A 9 -13.18 -26.01 40.58
N GLY A 10 -13.75 -26.36 39.43
CA GLY A 10 -13.08 -26.30 38.13
C GLY A 10 -12.44 -24.95 37.90
N GLU A 11 -11.25 -24.97 37.32
CA GLU A 11 -10.64 -23.79 36.74
C GLU A 11 -11.62 -23.24 35.70
N GLU A 12 -12.44 -22.27 36.10
CA GLU A 12 -13.08 -21.39 35.14
C GLU A 12 -11.92 -20.68 34.46
N GLU A 13 -11.53 -21.21 33.29
CA GLU A 13 -10.75 -20.48 32.30
C GLU A 13 -11.52 -19.19 32.07
N ASN A 14 -11.15 -18.18 32.87
CA ASN A 14 -11.60 -16.83 32.69
C ASN A 14 -10.84 -16.39 31.44
N GLN A 15 -11.41 -16.76 30.29
CA GLN A 15 -10.93 -16.50 28.95
C GLN A 15 -11.15 -15.01 28.73
N TRP A 16 -10.29 -14.20 29.36
CA TRP A 16 -10.33 -12.76 29.28
C TRP A 16 -10.07 -12.41 27.82
N ASP A 17 -11.14 -12.06 27.12
CA ASP A 17 -11.16 -11.60 25.73
C ASP A 17 -10.47 -10.23 25.56
N LEU A 18 -9.54 -9.89 26.46
CA LEU A 18 -8.85 -8.62 26.62
C LEU A 18 -8.14 -8.15 25.34
N PHE A 19 -7.75 -9.11 24.49
CA PHE A 19 -7.07 -8.84 23.22
C PHE A 19 -7.93 -9.11 21.98
N GLN A 20 -9.15 -9.63 22.14
CA GLN A 20 -10.05 -9.77 21.00
C GLN A 20 -10.73 -8.44 20.73
N GLU A 21 -10.76 -8.06 19.47
CA GLU A 21 -11.52 -6.91 19.07
C GLU A 21 -13.00 -7.27 19.01
N PRO A 22 -13.89 -6.46 19.62
CA PRO A 22 -15.32 -6.66 19.50
C PRO A 22 -15.77 -6.69 18.04
N GLU A 23 -16.87 -7.40 17.78
CA GLU A 23 -17.48 -7.40 16.45
C GLU A 23 -17.83 -5.96 16.03
N GLY A 24 -17.36 -5.56 14.85
CA GLY A 24 -17.58 -4.21 14.32
C GLY A 24 -16.71 -3.11 14.93
N PHE A 25 -15.72 -3.44 15.78
CA PHE A 25 -14.80 -2.46 16.38
C PHE A 25 -14.01 -1.67 15.33
N ARG A 26 -13.50 -2.35 14.29
CA ARG A 26 -12.86 -1.68 13.16
C ARG A 26 -13.88 -1.32 12.09
N PRO A 27 -13.91 -0.06 11.62
CA PRO A 27 -14.70 0.28 10.45
C PRO A 27 -14.22 -0.54 9.25
N LYS A 28 -15.14 -0.84 8.33
CA LYS A 28 -14.78 -1.52 7.07
C LYS A 28 -13.75 -0.68 6.33
N THR A 29 -12.75 -1.34 5.74
CA THR A 29 -11.78 -0.68 4.85
C THR A 29 -12.55 0.08 3.76
N PRO A 30 -12.34 1.40 3.63
CA PRO A 30 -12.99 2.16 2.58
C PRO A 30 -12.61 1.62 1.21
N PRO A 31 -13.53 1.66 0.23
CA PRO A 31 -13.24 1.17 -1.11
C PRO A 31 -12.12 1.99 -1.76
N PRO A 32 -11.32 1.38 -2.66
CA PRO A 32 -10.33 2.11 -3.43
C PRO A 32 -10.98 3.07 -4.42
N THR A 33 -10.24 4.08 -4.83
CA THR A 33 -10.61 4.96 -5.95
C THR A 33 -9.68 4.73 -7.14
N GLU A 34 -10.10 5.16 -8.33
CA GLU A 34 -9.30 5.04 -9.53
C GLU A 34 -9.01 6.41 -10.13
N VAL A 35 -7.80 6.59 -10.65
CA VAL A 35 -7.39 7.76 -11.43
C VAL A 35 -6.77 7.28 -12.72
N LEU A 36 -7.15 7.91 -13.82
CA LEU A 36 -6.51 7.73 -15.11
C LEU A 36 -5.50 8.85 -15.31
N GLN A 37 -4.22 8.50 -15.42
CA GLN A 37 -3.14 9.44 -15.68
C GLN A 37 -2.56 9.18 -17.06
N ARG A 38 -2.37 10.25 -17.84
CA ARG A 38 -1.64 10.19 -19.10
C ARG A 38 -0.18 10.56 -18.85
N LEU A 39 0.72 9.74 -19.36
CA LEU A 39 2.15 9.93 -19.35
C LEU A 39 2.60 10.85 -20.49
N TYR A 40 3.87 11.25 -20.48
CA TYR A 40 4.47 12.16 -21.45
C TYR A 40 4.39 11.63 -22.90
N ASP A 41 4.57 10.32 -23.09
CA ASP A 41 4.47 9.63 -24.37
C ASP A 41 3.01 9.46 -24.88
N GLY A 42 2.02 9.91 -24.10
CA GLY A 42 0.60 9.77 -24.39
C GLY A 42 -0.03 8.47 -23.87
N THR A 43 0.75 7.55 -23.32
CA THR A 43 0.26 6.30 -22.73
C THR A 43 -0.62 6.59 -21.51
N GLU A 44 -1.76 5.91 -21.40
CA GLU A 44 -2.63 6.04 -20.24
C GLU A 44 -2.37 4.94 -19.21
N VAL A 45 -2.23 5.34 -17.95
CA VAL A 45 -2.03 4.47 -16.79
C VAL A 45 -3.22 4.61 -15.86
N ARG A 46 -3.92 3.50 -15.63
CA ARG A 46 -4.98 3.42 -14.63
C ARG A 46 -4.37 3.05 -13.27
N LEU A 47 -4.48 3.96 -12.31
CA LEU A 47 -3.97 3.80 -10.96
C LEU A 47 -5.13 3.49 -10.01
N LYS A 48 -4.95 2.51 -9.12
CA LYS A 48 -5.82 2.26 -7.99
C LYS A 48 -5.21 2.90 -6.75
N LEU A 49 -5.91 3.87 -6.19
CA LEU A 49 -5.55 4.52 -4.94
C LEU A 49 -6.22 3.77 -3.79
N VAL A 50 -5.52 3.62 -2.68
CA VAL A 50 -6.14 3.09 -1.46
C VAL A 50 -7.32 3.96 -1.06
N GLY A 51 -8.29 3.39 -0.33
CA GLY A 51 -9.32 4.17 0.36
C GLY A 51 -8.69 5.09 1.41
N SER A 52 -9.48 5.62 2.35
CA SER A 52 -8.97 6.55 3.38
C SER A 52 -7.66 6.08 4.03
N HIS A 53 -6.67 6.98 4.09
CA HIS A 53 -5.34 6.68 4.63
C HIS A 53 -4.80 7.89 5.39
N PRO A 54 -4.29 7.73 6.63
CA PRO A 54 -3.85 8.85 7.46
C PRO A 54 -2.64 9.60 6.88
N LEU A 55 -1.81 8.91 6.09
CA LEU A 55 -0.66 9.47 5.38
C LEU A 55 -0.95 9.79 3.90
N TRP A 56 -2.21 10.08 3.57
CA TRP A 56 -2.64 10.56 2.24
C TRP A 56 -2.30 9.71 1.01
N GLY A 57 -2.02 8.42 1.16
CA GLY A 57 -1.80 7.50 0.03
C GLY A 57 -3.02 7.30 -0.87
N HIS A 58 -4.16 7.88 -0.50
CA HIS A 58 -5.42 7.89 -1.25
C HIS A 58 -5.53 9.04 -2.26
N HIS A 59 -4.50 9.86 -2.39
CA HIS A 59 -4.41 10.92 -3.39
C HIS A 59 -3.31 10.63 -4.39
N LEU A 60 -3.60 10.92 -5.66
CA LEU A 60 -2.53 11.15 -6.63
C LEU A 60 -2.04 12.59 -6.45
N TRP A 61 -0.94 12.74 -5.72
CA TRP A 61 -0.35 14.05 -5.46
C TRP A 61 0.28 14.64 -6.72
N ASN A 62 0.16 15.96 -6.89
CA ASN A 62 0.64 16.68 -8.09
C ASN A 62 2.12 16.42 -8.43
N ALA A 63 2.96 16.14 -7.43
CA ALA A 63 4.37 15.82 -7.65
C ALA A 63 4.56 14.52 -8.44
N ALA A 64 3.65 13.55 -8.32
CA ALA A 64 3.78 12.26 -9.00
C ALA A 64 3.64 12.38 -10.53
N PRO A 65 2.62 13.07 -11.10
CA PRO A 65 2.59 13.43 -12.52
C PRO A 65 3.82 14.20 -12.99
N VAL A 66 4.22 15.25 -12.27
CA VAL A 66 5.36 16.10 -12.67
C VAL A 66 6.66 15.29 -12.70
N MET A 67 6.86 14.40 -11.72
CA MET A 67 8.03 13.53 -11.68
C MET A 67 7.99 12.45 -12.76
N ALA A 68 6.81 11.89 -13.06
CA ALA A 68 6.64 10.93 -14.14
C ALA A 68 7.03 11.55 -15.49
N ASP A 69 6.52 12.75 -15.80
CA ASP A 69 6.87 13.45 -17.03
C ASP A 69 8.36 13.77 -17.10
N TYR A 70 8.95 14.26 -15.99
CA TYR A 70 10.38 14.57 -15.92
C TYR A 70 11.27 13.33 -16.14
N LEU A 71 10.92 12.19 -15.53
CA LEU A 71 11.67 10.94 -15.70
C LEU A 71 11.61 10.43 -17.15
N GLN A 72 10.48 10.63 -17.84
CA GLN A 72 10.34 10.24 -19.24
C GLN A 72 11.06 11.21 -20.19
N GLU A 73 10.99 12.52 -19.93
CA GLU A 73 11.68 13.54 -20.73
C GLU A 73 13.21 13.35 -20.69
N TYR A 74 13.75 12.95 -19.54
CA TYR A 74 15.20 12.78 -19.32
C TYR A 74 15.60 11.31 -19.11
N ALA A 75 14.89 10.38 -19.76
CA ALA A 75 15.01 8.94 -19.56
C ALA A 75 16.44 8.39 -19.76
N GLU A 76 17.17 8.87 -20.77
CA GLU A 76 18.55 8.43 -21.03
C GLU A 76 19.48 8.68 -19.83
N HIS A 77 19.21 9.71 -19.03
CA HIS A 77 20.05 10.07 -17.90
C HIS A 77 19.63 9.35 -16.61
N PHE A 78 18.32 9.30 -16.34
CA PHE A 78 17.78 8.85 -15.05
C PHE A 78 17.24 7.41 -15.04
N CYS A 79 16.83 6.88 -16.19
CA CYS A 79 16.11 5.61 -16.29
C CYS A 79 16.95 4.52 -16.96
N ALA A 80 17.55 4.83 -18.11
CA ALA A 80 18.23 3.86 -18.96
C ALA A 80 19.31 3.05 -18.22
N GLY A 81 19.09 1.73 -18.10
CA GLY A 81 20.04 0.80 -17.46
C GLY A 81 20.25 1.06 -15.95
N ARG A 82 19.33 1.76 -15.28
CA ARG A 82 19.41 2.06 -13.85
C ARG A 82 18.57 1.10 -13.03
N VAL A 83 18.98 0.90 -11.77
CA VAL A 83 18.14 0.26 -10.75
C VAL A 83 17.52 1.36 -9.91
N ILE A 84 16.19 1.47 -9.94
CA ILE A 84 15.45 2.57 -9.32
C ILE A 84 14.66 2.06 -8.12
N LEU A 85 14.69 2.84 -7.03
CA LEU A 85 13.89 2.63 -5.83
C LEU A 85 13.07 3.90 -5.56
N GLU A 86 11.75 3.76 -5.48
CA GLU A 86 10.85 4.83 -5.08
C GLU A 86 10.43 4.65 -3.60
N LEU A 87 10.68 5.66 -2.77
CA LEU A 87 10.23 5.70 -1.38
C LEU A 87 8.92 6.46 -1.26
N GLY A 88 7.94 5.88 -0.55
CA GLY A 88 6.62 6.49 -0.42
C GLY A 88 5.81 6.48 -1.71
N ALA A 89 5.91 5.40 -2.49
CA ALA A 89 5.38 5.31 -3.85
C ALA A 89 3.85 5.48 -3.96
N ALA A 90 3.08 5.23 -2.89
CA ALA A 90 1.62 5.16 -2.93
C ALA A 90 1.13 4.28 -4.10
N ALA A 91 0.51 4.85 -5.14
CA ALA A 91 0.11 4.10 -6.34
C ALA A 91 1.22 3.89 -7.39
N GLY A 92 2.43 4.40 -7.16
CA GLY A 92 3.64 4.06 -7.89
C GLY A 92 3.80 4.70 -9.26
N LEU A 93 3.12 5.83 -9.52
CA LEU A 93 3.16 6.48 -10.84
C LEU A 93 4.60 6.80 -11.32
N PRO A 94 5.50 7.40 -10.52
CA PRO A 94 6.88 7.64 -10.93
C PRO A 94 7.65 6.36 -11.30
N SER A 95 7.57 5.30 -10.48
CA SER A 95 8.19 4.00 -10.80
C SER A 95 7.67 3.43 -12.12
N ILE A 96 6.36 3.50 -12.32
CA ILE A 96 5.70 3.02 -13.54
C ILE A 96 6.16 3.80 -14.77
N ALA A 97 6.35 5.12 -14.64
CA ALA A 97 6.83 5.97 -15.72
C ALA A 97 8.31 5.69 -16.05
N ALA A 98 9.14 5.47 -15.01
CA ALA A 98 10.56 5.15 -15.17
C ALA A 98 10.77 3.80 -15.85
N ASP A 99 10.04 2.76 -15.45
CA ASP A 99 10.08 1.43 -16.07
C ASP A 99 9.73 1.49 -17.57
N ARG A 100 8.68 2.23 -17.92
CA ARG A 100 8.30 2.43 -19.33
C ARG A 100 9.29 3.26 -20.14
N ALA A 101 10.11 4.06 -19.48
CA ALA A 101 11.12 4.89 -20.11
C ALA A 101 12.45 4.14 -20.27
N ASP A 102 12.67 3.04 -19.55
CA ASP A 102 13.84 2.19 -19.71
C ASP A 102 13.65 1.32 -20.96
N PRO A 103 14.46 1.50 -22.02
CA PRO A 103 14.37 0.65 -23.19
C PRO A 103 14.66 -0.81 -22.80
N PRO A 104 13.99 -1.79 -23.42
CA PRO A 104 14.29 -3.20 -23.17
C PRO A 104 15.76 -3.47 -23.46
N ASP A 105 16.49 -3.91 -22.45
CA ASP A 105 17.90 -4.22 -22.57
C ASP A 105 18.11 -5.50 -23.40
N GLU A 106 19.16 -5.57 -24.21
CA GLU A 106 19.63 -6.79 -24.88
C GLU A 106 20.42 -7.73 -23.90
N ARG A 107 20.13 -7.64 -22.59
CA ARG A 107 20.81 -8.39 -21.52
C ARG A 107 20.44 -9.86 -21.48
#